data_AF-A0A243BER2-F1
#
_entry.id   AF-A0A243BER2-F1
#
_cell.length_a   1.000
_cell.length_b   1.000
_cell.length_c   1.000
_cell.angle_alpha   90.00
_cell.angle_beta   90.00
_cell.angle_gamma   90.00
#
_symmetry.space_group_name_H-M   'P 1'
#
loop_
_entity.id
_entity.type
_entity.pdbx_description
1 polymer ?
#
loop_
_entity_poly.entity_id
_entity_poly.type
_entity_poly.pdbx_seq_one_letter_code
_entity_poly.pdbx_strand_id
1 'polypeptide(L)'
;MADYFYKDGKKYYKNQSYTHHQKDNCFIKTHTISDSNSALAFSVPANTSRTPFEDLTNNHNKTLLDFRVPGGVQPIEVTIRTRKSGPITFTITAGEQRIFQVEDFQNLTLTNNTNTGSTISIFIQKTFCICCNDRNDFHKKYYKEQSYSYFQKDNCFIETHTVAGPDTTPTENVPVTIIVPPDTSRRVFEDLTNNHNKTLLQISVPEDVFPIEVTIQTRKSPTPIMATLATNETRVFQVEDFQSLTLTNNTEFLNFIEVLIKKTFCICCNDRHDSCDEYYRDYECEC
;
A
#
# COMPACT_ATOMS: atom_id res chain seq x y z
N MET A 1 28.73 37.58 9.14
CA MET A 1 27.84 37.63 10.33
C MET A 1 28.11 36.37 11.15
N ALA A 2 28.17 36.46 12.47
CA ALA A 2 28.54 35.32 13.31
C ALA A 2 27.46 34.23 13.30
N ASP A 3 27.82 33.00 12.91
CA ASP A 3 26.94 31.81 12.91
C ASP A 3 26.77 31.21 14.31
N TYR A 4 26.47 32.05 15.31
CA TYR A 4 26.13 31.58 16.66
C TYR A 4 25.24 32.56 17.43
N PHE A 5 24.50 32.04 18.40
CA PHE A 5 23.75 32.80 19.40
C PHE A 5 24.06 32.28 20.81
N TYR A 6 23.88 33.10 21.84
CA TYR A 6 24.04 32.69 23.24
C TYR A 6 22.67 32.50 23.89
N LYS A 7 22.53 31.42 24.69
CA LYS A 7 21.38 31.20 25.58
C LYS A 7 21.90 30.66 26.91
N ASP A 8 21.44 31.22 28.03
CA ASP A 8 21.87 30.83 29.39
C ASP A 8 23.40 30.75 29.57
N GLY A 9 24.12 31.74 29.01
CA GLY A 9 25.59 31.81 29.08
C GLY A 9 26.35 30.81 28.20
N LYS A 10 25.65 29.94 27.46
CA LYS A 10 26.26 28.95 26.56
C LYS A 10 26.16 29.40 25.10
N LYS A 11 27.24 29.18 24.35
CA LYS A 11 27.36 29.53 22.92
C LYS A 11 26.77 28.41 22.04
N TYR A 12 25.82 28.74 21.17
CA TYR A 12 25.14 27.84 20.24
C TYR A 12 25.45 28.22 18.81
N TYR A 13 26.03 27.30 18.03
CA TYR A 13 26.35 27.55 16.63
C TYR A 13 25.17 27.22 15.70
N LYS A 14 25.01 28.00 14.63
CA LYS A 14 24.07 27.75 13.55
C LYS A 14 24.73 26.72 12.63
N ASN A 15 24.23 25.49 12.62
CA ASN A 15 24.77 24.45 11.74
C ASN A 15 24.49 24.81 10.28
N GLN A 16 25.53 25.04 9.48
CA GLN A 16 25.46 24.77 8.05
C GLN A 16 25.34 23.26 7.90
N SER A 17 24.12 22.76 7.74
CA SER A 17 23.91 21.34 7.46
C SER A 17 24.43 21.04 6.07
N TYR A 18 25.70 20.64 5.95
CA TYR A 18 26.10 19.76 4.87
C TYR A 18 25.33 18.46 5.08
N THR A 19 24.22 18.28 4.36
CA THR A 19 23.56 17.00 4.26
C THR A 19 24.50 16.08 3.48
N HIS A 20 25.40 15.40 4.19
CA HIS A 20 25.83 14.10 3.73
C HIS A 20 24.54 13.30 3.55
N HIS A 21 24.13 13.10 2.30
CA HIS A 21 23.06 12.17 1.97
C HIS A 21 23.54 10.80 2.43
N GLN A 22 23.19 10.42 3.66
CA GLN A 22 23.14 9.02 4.05
C GLN A 22 22.35 8.34 2.93
N LYS A 23 22.99 7.41 2.22
CA LYS A 23 22.34 6.65 1.17
C LYS A 23 21.28 5.80 1.86
N ASP A 24 20.02 6.14 1.67
CA ASP A 24 18.91 5.30 2.10
C ASP A 24 19.07 3.92 1.46
N ASN A 25 18.78 2.86 2.23
CA ASN A 25 18.80 1.50 1.71
C ASN A 25 17.52 1.31 0.89
N CYS A 26 17.63 1.40 -0.44
CA CYS A 26 16.49 1.24 -1.34
C CYS A 26 16.40 -0.19 -1.91
N PHE A 27 15.20 -0.73 -1.90
CA PHE A 27 14.87 -2.08 -2.34
C PHE A 27 13.81 -2.05 -3.43
N ILE A 28 13.80 -3.10 -4.25
CA ILE A 28 12.77 -3.34 -5.26
C ILE A 28 11.88 -4.48 -4.78
N LYS A 29 10.57 -4.30 -4.87
CA LYS A 29 9.59 -5.35 -4.57
C LYS A 29 8.45 -5.31 -5.57
N THR A 30 7.81 -6.45 -5.75
CA THR A 30 6.67 -6.62 -6.64
C THR A 30 5.45 -7.06 -5.83
N HIS A 31 4.34 -6.35 -6.02
CA HIS A 31 3.02 -6.80 -5.61
C HIS A 31 2.27 -7.34 -6.83
N THR A 32 1.78 -8.57 -6.74
CA THR A 32 0.83 -9.14 -7.70
C THR A 32 -0.58 -8.98 -7.16
N ILE A 33 -1.52 -8.52 -7.99
CA ILE A 33 -2.95 -8.50 -7.68
C ILE A 33 -3.48 -9.92 -7.95
N SER A 34 -4.13 -10.54 -6.96
CA SER A 34 -4.22 -12.00 -6.82
C SER A 34 -2.85 -12.66 -6.63
N ASP A 35 -2.80 -13.82 -5.98
CA ASP A 35 -1.53 -14.51 -5.70
C ASP A 35 -1.31 -15.76 -6.57
N SER A 36 -2.33 -16.22 -7.30
CA SER A 36 -2.29 -17.46 -8.07
C SER A 36 -1.91 -17.29 -9.55
N ASN A 37 -1.05 -16.30 -9.89
CA ASN A 37 -0.72 -15.94 -11.30
C ASN A 37 -1.96 -15.81 -12.21
N SER A 38 -3.13 -15.60 -11.60
CA SER A 38 -4.43 -15.66 -12.23
C SER A 38 -4.92 -14.23 -12.47
N ALA A 39 -5.60 -14.04 -13.59
CA ALA A 39 -6.24 -12.78 -13.89
C ALA A 39 -7.48 -12.62 -13.01
N LEU A 40 -7.63 -11.44 -12.40
CA LEU A 40 -8.81 -11.10 -11.61
C LEU A 40 -9.92 -10.59 -12.55
N ALA A 41 -11.13 -11.11 -12.40
CA ALA A 41 -12.27 -10.67 -13.18
C ALA A 41 -12.86 -9.37 -12.61
N PHE A 42 -13.10 -8.39 -13.49
CA PHE A 42 -13.73 -7.11 -13.17
C PHE A 42 -15.03 -6.98 -13.96
N SER A 43 -16.13 -6.80 -13.24
CA SER A 43 -17.44 -6.49 -13.82
C SER A 43 -17.54 -5.00 -14.13
N VAL A 44 -17.97 -4.67 -15.35
CA VAL A 44 -18.20 -3.30 -15.82
C VAL A 44 -19.64 -3.20 -16.33
N PRO A 45 -20.57 -2.69 -15.50
CA PRO A 45 -21.98 -2.54 -15.88
C PRO A 45 -22.19 -1.69 -17.13
N ALA A 46 -23.34 -1.84 -17.76
CA ALA A 46 -23.74 -1.10 -18.95
C ALA A 46 -23.66 0.42 -18.73
N ASN A 47 -23.07 1.16 -19.68
CA ASN A 47 -22.95 2.61 -19.65
C ASN A 47 -22.27 3.15 -18.38
N THR A 48 -21.27 2.43 -17.83
CA THR A 48 -20.53 2.84 -16.63
C THR A 48 -19.02 2.84 -16.86
N SER A 49 -18.32 3.48 -15.92
CA SER A 49 -16.86 3.38 -15.80
C SER A 49 -16.49 2.91 -14.40
N ARG A 50 -15.45 2.08 -14.31
CA ARG A 50 -14.86 1.59 -13.06
C ARG A 50 -13.37 1.93 -13.04
N THR A 51 -12.82 2.13 -11.84
CA THR A 51 -11.38 2.34 -11.64
C THR A 51 -10.81 1.17 -10.86
N PRO A 52 -10.53 0.02 -11.50
CA PRO A 52 -10.13 -1.20 -10.81
C PRO A 52 -8.80 -1.11 -10.06
N PHE A 53 -7.90 -0.19 -10.45
CA PHE A 53 -6.61 -0.04 -9.79
C PHE A 53 -6.16 1.42 -9.73
N GLU A 54 -5.85 1.88 -8.51
CA GLU A 54 -5.31 3.19 -8.21
C GLU A 54 -3.97 3.05 -7.47
N ASP A 55 -2.91 3.63 -8.04
CA ASP A 55 -1.63 3.78 -7.37
C ASP A 55 -1.49 5.20 -6.81
N LEU A 56 -1.70 5.30 -5.51
CA LEU A 56 -1.71 6.54 -4.74
C LEU A 56 -0.34 6.83 -4.10
N THR A 57 0.69 6.09 -4.51
CA THR A 57 2.08 6.37 -4.14
C THR A 57 2.69 7.44 -5.04
N ASN A 58 3.86 7.99 -4.67
CA ASN A 58 4.59 8.94 -5.50
C ASN A 58 5.88 8.37 -6.10
N ASN A 59 6.17 7.09 -5.86
CA ASN A 59 7.42 6.49 -6.30
C ASN A 59 7.38 6.09 -7.78
N HIS A 60 8.55 6.13 -8.41
CA HIS A 60 8.74 5.48 -9.69
C HIS A 60 8.43 3.99 -9.59
N ASN A 61 7.70 3.47 -10.58
CA ASN A 61 7.25 2.09 -10.59
C ASN A 61 7.08 1.56 -12.01
N LYS A 62 7.00 0.24 -12.12
CA LYS A 62 6.66 -0.48 -13.35
C LYS A 62 5.46 -1.35 -13.09
N THR A 63 4.46 -1.29 -13.96
CA THR A 63 3.27 -2.13 -13.88
C THR A 63 3.13 -2.94 -15.15
N LEU A 64 3.06 -4.26 -15.02
CA LEU A 64 2.63 -5.20 -16.05
C LEU A 64 1.11 -5.37 -15.93
N LEU A 65 0.42 -5.23 -17.05
CA LEU A 65 -1.03 -5.38 -17.19
C LEU A 65 -1.29 -6.35 -18.33
N ASP A 66 -1.92 -7.48 -18.04
CA ASP A 66 -2.36 -8.46 -19.04
C ASP A 66 -3.88 -8.54 -19.01
N PHE A 67 -4.51 -7.97 -20.04
CA PHE A 67 -5.95 -7.85 -20.22
C PHE A 67 -6.47 -8.99 -21.06
N ARG A 68 -7.55 -9.64 -20.62
CA ARG A 68 -8.23 -10.72 -21.33
C ARG A 68 -9.73 -10.52 -21.27
N VAL A 69 -10.38 -10.44 -22.43
CA VAL A 69 -11.83 -10.35 -22.51
C VAL A 69 -12.39 -11.72 -22.92
N PRO A 70 -13.26 -12.36 -22.11
CA PRO A 70 -13.87 -13.63 -22.48
C PRO A 70 -14.58 -13.58 -23.84
N GLY A 71 -14.79 -14.74 -24.48
CA GLY A 71 -15.62 -14.81 -25.68
C GLY A 71 -17.07 -14.42 -25.38
N GLY A 72 -17.71 -13.68 -26.29
CA GLY A 72 -19.15 -13.38 -26.23
C GLY A 72 -19.57 -12.23 -25.31
N VAL A 73 -18.63 -11.45 -24.75
CA VAL A 73 -18.95 -10.24 -23.96
C VAL A 73 -18.74 -8.95 -24.78
N GLN A 74 -19.24 -7.84 -24.28
CA GLN A 74 -19.14 -6.55 -24.97
C GLN A 74 -17.72 -5.95 -24.92
N PRO A 75 -17.33 -5.16 -25.92
CA PRO A 75 -16.03 -4.47 -25.91
C PRO A 75 -15.92 -3.52 -24.71
N ILE A 76 -14.71 -3.43 -24.15
CA ILE A 76 -14.40 -2.53 -23.05
C ILE A 76 -13.35 -1.54 -23.52
N GLU A 77 -13.59 -0.25 -23.27
CA GLU A 77 -12.59 0.79 -23.42
C GLU A 77 -11.71 0.81 -22.17
N VAL A 78 -10.41 0.72 -22.39
CA VAL A 78 -9.40 0.69 -21.34
C VAL A 78 -8.58 1.96 -21.45
N THR A 79 -8.46 2.68 -20.34
CA THR A 79 -7.57 3.84 -20.22
C THR A 79 -6.54 3.59 -19.12
N ILE A 80 -5.27 3.55 -19.50
CA ILE A 80 -4.13 3.47 -18.58
C ILE A 80 -3.54 4.88 -18.44
N ARG A 81 -3.55 5.40 -17.22
CA ARG A 81 -2.94 6.70 -16.92
C ARG A 81 -1.58 6.49 -16.26
N THR A 82 -0.58 7.23 -16.73
CA THR A 82 0.73 7.33 -16.10
C THR A 82 0.94 8.75 -15.60
N ARG A 83 1.87 8.97 -14.65
CA ARG A 83 2.09 10.30 -14.06
C ARG A 83 2.75 11.30 -15.00
N LYS A 84 3.59 10.82 -15.93
CA LYS A 84 4.47 11.68 -16.76
C LYS A 84 4.11 11.70 -18.24
N SER A 85 3.33 10.72 -18.71
CA SER A 85 2.97 10.59 -20.12
C SER A 85 1.46 10.73 -20.30
N GLY A 86 1.03 11.01 -21.54
CA GLY A 86 -0.38 11.02 -21.89
C GLY A 86 -1.07 9.66 -21.60
N PRO A 87 -2.40 9.66 -21.43
CA PRO A 87 -3.14 8.42 -21.24
C PRO A 87 -3.01 7.50 -22.46
N ILE A 88 -2.94 6.20 -22.22
CA ILE A 88 -3.01 5.16 -23.25
C ILE A 88 -4.44 4.64 -23.25
N THR A 89 -5.18 4.92 -24.31
CA THR A 89 -6.58 4.48 -24.46
C THR A 89 -6.71 3.52 -25.64
N PHE A 90 -7.40 2.41 -25.42
CA PHE A 90 -7.72 1.44 -26.47
C PHE A 90 -9.00 0.69 -26.14
N THR A 91 -9.67 0.16 -27.15
CA THR A 91 -10.78 -0.77 -26.98
C THR A 91 -10.27 -2.19 -27.13
N ILE A 92 -10.68 -3.08 -26.22
CA ILE A 92 -10.42 -4.52 -26.28
C ILE A 92 -11.75 -5.25 -26.51
N THR A 93 -11.77 -6.13 -27.50
CA THR A 93 -12.99 -6.85 -27.92
C THR A 93 -13.01 -8.28 -27.41
N ALA A 94 -14.17 -8.96 -27.53
CA ALA A 94 -14.32 -10.35 -27.13
C ALA A 94 -13.24 -11.28 -27.69
N GLY A 95 -12.63 -12.09 -26.82
CA GLY A 95 -11.57 -13.03 -27.19
C GLY A 95 -10.19 -12.40 -27.39
N GLU A 96 -10.05 -11.06 -27.32
CA GLU A 96 -8.74 -10.42 -27.38
C GLU A 96 -7.98 -10.54 -26.05
N GLN A 97 -6.66 -10.64 -26.19
CA GLN A 97 -5.70 -10.47 -25.11
C GLN A 97 -4.72 -9.37 -25.48
N ARG A 98 -4.43 -8.47 -24.53
CA ARG A 98 -3.42 -7.42 -24.73
C ARG A 98 -2.57 -7.28 -23.48
N ILE A 99 -1.26 -7.14 -23.68
CA ILE A 99 -0.27 -7.06 -22.60
C ILE A 99 0.47 -5.74 -22.72
N PHE A 100 0.54 -4.99 -21.62
CA PHE A 100 1.23 -3.73 -21.52
C PHE A 100 2.19 -3.75 -20.33
N GLN A 101 3.37 -3.18 -20.53
CA GLN A 101 4.24 -2.77 -19.44
C GLN A 101 4.35 -1.25 -19.48
N VAL A 102 4.03 -0.60 -18.36
CA VAL A 102 4.07 0.86 -18.25
C VAL A 102 4.91 1.30 -17.06
N GLU A 103 5.59 2.44 -17.21
CA GLU A 103 6.29 3.11 -16.12
C GLU A 103 5.39 4.19 -15.49
N ASP A 104 5.63 4.50 -14.22
CA ASP A 104 4.92 5.54 -13.47
C ASP A 104 3.38 5.40 -13.52
N PHE A 105 2.87 4.16 -13.49
CA PHE A 105 1.43 3.86 -13.51
C PHE A 105 0.69 4.59 -12.40
N GLN A 106 -0.38 5.30 -12.74
CA GLN A 106 -1.19 6.07 -11.79
C GLN A 106 -2.54 5.39 -11.53
N ASN A 107 -3.32 5.12 -12.58
CA ASN A 107 -4.58 4.41 -12.44
C ASN A 107 -4.98 3.72 -13.75
N LEU A 108 -5.91 2.79 -13.59
CA LEU A 108 -6.56 2.08 -14.66
C LEU A 108 -8.06 2.38 -14.61
N THR A 109 -8.63 2.78 -15.74
CA THR A 109 -10.07 2.98 -15.90
C THR A 109 -10.59 2.03 -16.97
N LEU A 110 -11.72 1.39 -16.68
CA LEU A 110 -12.46 0.52 -17.59
C LEU A 110 -13.82 1.16 -17.85
N THR A 111 -14.15 1.37 -19.10
CA THR A 111 -15.39 2.02 -19.52
C THR A 111 -16.16 1.09 -20.44
N ASN A 112 -17.42 0.83 -20.10
CA ASN A 112 -18.35 0.08 -20.92
C ASN A 112 -19.40 1.05 -21.49
N ASN A 113 -19.24 1.39 -22.77
CA ASN A 113 -20.15 2.28 -23.51
C ASN A 113 -21.30 1.52 -24.18
N THR A 114 -21.60 0.29 -23.74
CA THR A 114 -22.67 -0.55 -24.30
C THR A 114 -23.83 -0.69 -23.33
N ASN A 115 -24.96 -1.18 -23.85
CA ASN A 115 -26.22 -1.32 -23.09
C ASN A 115 -26.31 -2.61 -22.26
N THR A 116 -25.30 -3.48 -22.31
CA THR A 116 -25.23 -4.69 -21.48
C THR A 116 -23.93 -4.69 -20.67
N GLY A 117 -23.95 -5.31 -19.49
CA GLY A 117 -22.74 -5.50 -18.69
C GLY A 117 -21.66 -6.26 -19.46
N SER A 118 -20.41 -6.06 -19.07
CA SER A 118 -19.26 -6.78 -19.60
C SER A 118 -18.31 -7.13 -18.48
N THR A 119 -17.40 -8.06 -18.76
CA THR A 119 -16.40 -8.52 -17.81
C THR A 119 -15.04 -8.56 -18.50
N ILE A 120 -14.00 -8.14 -17.80
CA ILE A 120 -12.61 -8.24 -18.23
C ILE A 120 -11.79 -8.89 -17.14
N SER A 121 -10.95 -9.86 -17.51
CA SER A 121 -9.97 -10.44 -16.61
C SER A 121 -8.65 -9.71 -16.77
N ILE A 122 -8.06 -9.26 -15.67
CA ILE A 122 -6.81 -8.50 -15.70
C ILE A 122 -5.83 -9.11 -14.70
N PHE A 123 -4.68 -9.52 -15.21
CA PHE A 123 -3.53 -9.84 -14.37
C PHE A 123 -2.66 -8.60 -14.21
N ILE A 124 -2.30 -8.28 -12.97
CA ILE A 124 -1.58 -7.05 -12.65
C ILE A 124 -0.40 -7.36 -11.73
N GLN A 125 0.79 -6.94 -12.15
CA GLN A 125 1.99 -6.93 -11.32
C GLN A 125 2.59 -5.55 -11.26
N LYS A 126 2.78 -5.03 -10.05
CA LYS A 126 3.40 -3.73 -9.82
C LYS A 126 4.72 -3.90 -9.09
N THR A 127 5.78 -3.50 -9.75
CA THR A 127 7.13 -3.42 -9.19
C THR A 127 7.43 -1.97 -8.79
N PHE A 128 7.89 -1.77 -7.55
CA PHE A 128 8.13 -0.45 -6.98
C PHE A 128 9.44 -0.42 -6.19
N CYS A 129 9.96 0.80 -6.00
CA CYS A 129 11.05 1.06 -5.08
C CYS A 129 10.50 1.44 -3.70
N ILE A 130 11.13 0.92 -2.65
CA ILE A 130 10.90 1.32 -1.27
C ILE A 130 12.27 1.63 -0.65
N CYS A 131 12.41 2.81 -0.08
CA CYS A 131 13.66 3.23 0.57
C CYS A 131 13.46 3.23 2.08
N CYS A 132 14.33 2.49 2.75
CA CYS A 132 14.38 2.39 4.20
C CYS A 132 15.43 3.36 4.70
N ASN A 133 14.99 4.30 5.53
CA ASN A 133 15.86 5.33 6.08
C ASN A 133 16.22 4.95 7.51
N ASP A 134 17.52 4.87 7.80
CA ASP A 134 18.11 4.62 9.13
C ASP A 134 17.83 5.75 10.13
N ARG A 135 17.07 6.77 9.73
CA ARG A 135 16.70 7.86 10.64
C ARG A 135 15.62 7.35 11.58
N ASN A 136 16.08 6.76 12.67
CA ASN A 136 15.41 6.83 13.96
C ASN A 136 14.89 8.26 14.15
N ASP A 137 13.62 8.51 13.86
CA ASP A 137 12.96 9.81 14.01
C ASP A 137 12.84 10.22 15.50
N PHE A 138 13.48 9.46 16.39
CA PHE A 138 13.55 9.68 17.84
C PHE A 138 14.53 10.78 18.28
N HIS A 139 15.39 11.31 17.41
CA HIS A 139 16.38 12.33 17.81
C HIS A 139 16.41 13.60 16.95
N LYS A 140 15.23 14.14 16.62
CA LYS A 140 15.10 15.56 16.22
C LYS A 140 14.44 16.41 17.31
N LYS A 141 14.96 16.36 18.53
CA LYS A 141 14.74 17.42 19.54
C LYS A 141 16.06 17.81 20.20
N TYR A 142 16.58 18.96 19.77
CA TYR A 142 17.46 19.90 20.47
C TYR A 142 18.65 19.34 21.30
N TYR A 143 19.84 19.33 20.68
CA TYR A 143 21.23 19.36 21.21
C TYR A 143 21.57 18.75 22.59
N LYS A 144 22.61 17.88 22.64
CA LYS A 144 23.97 18.23 23.15
C LYS A 144 25.02 17.13 22.98
N GLU A 145 26.25 17.62 22.79
CA GLU A 145 27.59 17.01 22.94
C GLU A 145 28.12 16.04 21.88
N GLN A 146 29.39 16.30 21.55
CA GLN A 146 30.23 15.62 20.57
C GLN A 146 30.54 14.18 21.01
N SER A 147 29.54 13.32 21.07
CA SER A 147 29.79 11.93 20.74
C SER A 147 29.91 11.88 19.22
N TYR A 148 31.09 11.55 18.72
CA TYR A 148 31.16 10.84 17.45
C TYR A 148 30.42 9.51 17.67
N SER A 149 29.08 9.54 17.66
CA SER A 149 28.33 8.33 17.40
C SER A 149 28.75 7.98 15.98
N TYR A 150 29.67 7.04 15.86
CA TYR A 150 29.86 6.28 14.64
C TYR A 150 28.44 5.89 14.23
N PHE A 151 27.89 6.55 13.21
CA PHE A 151 26.58 6.21 12.69
C PHE A 151 26.76 4.81 12.12
N GLN A 152 26.50 3.81 12.96
CA GLN A 152 26.43 2.43 12.54
C GLN A 152 25.37 2.44 11.45
N LYS A 153 25.79 2.04 10.25
CA LYS A 153 24.89 1.94 9.11
C LYS A 153 23.92 0.84 9.48
N ASP A 154 22.71 1.20 9.88
CA ASP A 154 21.71 0.19 10.22
C ASP A 154 21.45 -0.60 8.94
N ASN A 155 21.59 -1.92 9.02
CA ASN A 155 21.30 -2.76 7.86
C ASN A 155 19.79 -2.87 7.80
N CYS A 156 19.18 -2.12 6.88
CA CYS A 156 17.77 -2.25 6.61
C CYS A 156 17.51 -3.39 5.62
N PHE A 157 16.32 -3.95 5.75
CA PHE A 157 15.75 -4.98 4.90
C PHE A 157 14.29 -4.63 4.66
N ILE A 158 13.68 -5.34 3.72
CA ILE A 158 12.24 -5.30 3.52
C ILE A 158 11.66 -6.70 3.64
N GLU A 159 10.44 -6.76 4.16
CA GLU A 159 9.65 -7.98 4.18
C GLU A 159 8.21 -7.69 3.76
N THR A 160 7.49 -8.71 3.29
CA THR A 160 6.08 -8.60 2.93
C THR A 160 5.22 -9.50 3.79
N HIS A 161 4.24 -8.92 4.45
CA HIS A 161 3.15 -9.67 5.05
C HIS A 161 1.94 -9.68 4.13
N THR A 162 1.29 -10.84 4.05
CA THR A 162 0.00 -10.99 3.38
C THR A 162 -1.06 -11.32 4.42
N VAL A 163 -2.18 -10.60 4.39
CA VAL A 163 -3.40 -10.95 5.13
C VAL A 163 -4.35 -11.57 4.12
N ALA A 164 -4.57 -12.87 4.27
CA ALA A 164 -5.42 -13.71 3.42
C ALA A 164 -6.28 -14.62 4.29
N GLY A 165 -7.40 -15.08 3.73
CA GLY A 165 -8.30 -16.05 4.32
C GLY A 165 -7.59 -17.39 4.54
N PRO A 166 -8.05 -18.18 5.52
CA PRO A 166 -7.52 -19.52 5.72
C PRO A 166 -7.97 -20.41 4.56
N ASP A 167 -7.05 -21.02 3.82
CA ASP A 167 -7.39 -22.20 3.03
C ASP A 167 -6.30 -23.26 3.02
N THR A 168 -6.77 -24.50 2.82
CA THR A 168 -6.16 -25.80 3.08
C THR A 168 -4.84 -26.10 2.34
N THR A 169 -4.38 -25.20 1.47
CA THR A 169 -3.09 -25.31 0.78
C THR A 169 -2.34 -23.97 0.79
N PRO A 170 -1.05 -23.94 1.19
CA PRO A 170 -0.28 -22.71 1.45
C PRO A 170 0.05 -21.84 0.21
N THR A 171 -0.53 -22.11 -0.96
CA THR A 171 -0.17 -21.48 -2.24
C THR A 171 -1.24 -20.56 -2.82
N GLU A 172 -2.46 -20.54 -2.27
CA GLU A 172 -3.54 -19.66 -2.74
C GLU A 172 -3.91 -18.66 -1.64
N ASN A 173 -3.46 -17.41 -1.77
CA ASN A 173 -3.89 -16.34 -0.86
C ASN A 173 -5.32 -15.88 -1.24
N VAL A 174 -6.31 -16.53 -0.64
CA VAL A 174 -7.74 -16.22 -0.76
C VAL A 174 -8.06 -14.92 -0.01
N PRO A 175 -8.95 -14.03 -0.49
CA PRO A 175 -9.38 -12.87 0.28
C PRO A 175 -10.03 -13.25 1.63
N VAL A 176 -9.84 -12.43 2.66
CA VAL A 176 -10.56 -12.58 3.94
C VAL A 176 -11.96 -12.00 3.79
N THR A 177 -12.99 -12.74 4.19
CA THR A 177 -14.36 -12.21 4.29
C THR A 177 -14.53 -11.42 5.60
N ILE A 178 -14.86 -10.14 5.47
CA ILE A 178 -15.11 -9.22 6.57
C ILE A 178 -16.60 -8.93 6.65
N ILE A 179 -17.20 -9.24 7.79
CA ILE A 179 -18.59 -8.88 8.09
C ILE A 179 -18.62 -7.42 8.54
N VAL A 180 -19.45 -6.57 7.94
CA VAL A 180 -19.69 -5.20 8.37
C VAL A 180 -21.18 -5.04 8.72
N PRO A 181 -21.52 -4.89 10.02
CA PRO A 181 -22.91 -4.72 10.45
C PRO A 181 -23.63 -3.51 9.82
N PRO A 182 -24.97 -3.52 9.78
CA PRO A 182 -25.76 -2.39 9.33
C PRO A 182 -25.41 -1.10 10.05
N ASP A 183 -25.39 0.03 9.33
CA ASP A 183 -25.15 1.37 9.89
C ASP A 183 -23.93 1.47 10.82
N THR A 184 -22.85 0.74 10.48
CA THR A 184 -21.61 0.74 11.28
C THR A 184 -20.36 0.90 10.43
N SER A 185 -19.29 1.35 11.09
CA SER A 185 -17.92 1.28 10.59
C SER A 185 -17.14 0.20 11.31
N ARG A 186 -16.32 -0.55 10.57
CA ARG A 186 -15.34 -1.49 11.11
C ARG A 186 -13.95 -1.18 10.62
N ARG A 187 -13.02 -1.11 11.57
CA ARG A 187 -11.59 -1.04 11.27
C ARG A 187 -11.07 -2.45 11.03
N VAL A 188 -10.60 -2.69 9.81
CA VAL A 188 -10.29 -4.05 9.31
C VAL A 188 -8.81 -4.38 9.44
N PHE A 189 -7.96 -3.38 9.25
CA PHE A 189 -6.52 -3.54 9.37
C PHE A 189 -5.88 -2.27 9.91
N GLU A 190 -4.94 -2.45 10.84
CA GLU A 190 -4.19 -1.39 11.50
C GLU A 190 -2.72 -1.72 11.49
N ASP A 191 -1.92 -0.73 11.11
CA ASP A 191 -0.49 -0.78 11.27
C ASP A 191 -0.08 0.14 12.42
N LEU A 192 0.13 -0.46 13.59
CA LEU A 192 0.55 0.22 14.81
C LEU A 192 2.07 0.43 14.89
N THR A 193 2.80 0.20 13.79
CA THR A 193 4.24 0.45 13.70
C THR A 193 4.51 1.82 13.08
N ASN A 194 5.76 2.26 13.09
CA ASN A 194 6.19 3.53 12.49
C ASN A 194 7.14 3.37 11.29
N ASN A 195 7.34 2.14 10.81
CA ASN A 195 8.21 1.91 9.66
C ASN A 195 7.58 2.44 8.38
N HIS A 196 8.46 2.88 7.47
CA HIS A 196 8.06 3.16 6.10
C HIS A 196 7.56 1.89 5.43
N ASN A 197 6.44 2.00 4.72
CA ASN A 197 5.81 0.84 4.09
C ASN A 197 4.99 1.20 2.85
N LYS A 198 4.67 0.18 2.07
CA LYS A 198 3.79 0.24 0.92
C LYS A 198 2.81 -0.93 0.99
N THR A 199 1.53 -0.64 0.86
CA THR A 199 0.46 -1.62 1.02
C THR A 199 -0.40 -1.66 -0.23
N LEU A 200 -0.61 -2.87 -0.75
CA LEU A 200 -1.64 -3.19 -1.72
C LEU A 200 -2.89 -3.64 -0.96
N LEU A 201 -4.02 -3.02 -1.25
CA LEU A 201 -5.33 -3.38 -0.73
C LEU A 201 -6.21 -3.77 -1.92
N GLN A 202 -6.67 -5.01 -1.97
CA GLN A 202 -7.72 -5.44 -2.91
C GLN A 202 -9.00 -5.62 -2.11
N ILE A 203 -10.06 -4.91 -2.49
CA ILE A 203 -11.36 -4.92 -1.84
C ILE A 203 -12.39 -5.29 -2.89
N SER A 204 -13.13 -6.37 -2.65
CA SER A 204 -14.21 -6.84 -3.54
C SER A 204 -15.53 -6.79 -2.80
N VAL A 205 -16.53 -6.14 -3.42
CA VAL A 205 -17.92 -6.13 -3.01
C VAL A 205 -18.66 -7.17 -3.87
N PRO A 206 -19.15 -8.28 -3.30
CA PRO A 206 -19.88 -9.30 -4.05
C PRO A 206 -21.18 -8.77 -4.69
N GLU A 207 -21.77 -9.57 -5.59
CA GLU A 207 -22.98 -9.19 -6.35
C GLU A 207 -24.24 -9.03 -5.48
N ASP A 208 -24.35 -9.78 -4.39
CA ASP A 208 -25.49 -9.72 -3.48
C ASP A 208 -25.25 -8.78 -2.27
N VAL A 209 -24.23 -7.92 -2.35
CA VAL A 209 -23.80 -7.05 -1.24
C VAL A 209 -23.96 -5.59 -1.63
N PHE A 210 -24.42 -4.77 -0.67
CA PHE A 210 -24.64 -3.36 -0.90
C PHE A 210 -23.32 -2.57 -0.99
N PRO A 211 -23.33 -1.37 -1.61
CA PRO A 211 -22.15 -0.53 -1.67
C PRO A 211 -21.52 -0.29 -0.30
N ILE A 212 -20.19 -0.24 -0.27
CA ILE A 212 -19.40 -0.01 0.94
C ILE A 212 -18.56 1.25 0.78
N GLU A 213 -18.47 2.05 1.82
CA GLU A 213 -17.54 3.16 1.90
C GLU A 213 -16.21 2.67 2.48
N VAL A 214 -15.12 3.04 1.82
CA VAL A 214 -13.75 2.65 2.13
C VAL A 214 -12.99 3.90 2.55
N THR A 215 -12.41 3.86 3.76
CA THR A 215 -11.54 4.91 4.29
C THR A 215 -10.15 4.34 4.52
N ILE A 216 -9.14 4.87 3.84
CA ILE A 216 -7.73 4.50 4.02
C ILE A 216 -6.99 5.69 4.62
N GLN A 217 -6.44 5.51 5.81
CA GLN A 217 -5.58 6.49 6.47
C GLN A 217 -4.11 6.19 6.17
N THR A 218 -3.34 7.22 5.87
CA THR A 218 -1.87 7.15 5.76
C THR A 218 -1.25 8.09 6.78
N ARG A 219 -0.01 7.81 7.23
CA ARG A 219 0.65 8.63 8.26
C ARG A 219 1.07 10.01 7.76
N LYS A 220 1.36 10.13 6.46
CA LYS A 220 1.88 11.37 5.85
C LYS A 220 0.79 12.34 5.40
N SER A 221 -0.46 11.90 5.30
CA SER A 221 -1.58 12.74 4.88
C SER A 221 -2.58 12.92 6.03
N PRO A 222 -2.94 14.17 6.39
CA PRO A 222 -4.04 14.41 7.32
C PRO A 222 -5.40 14.08 6.70
N THR A 223 -5.51 14.06 5.37
CA THR A 223 -6.74 13.75 4.66
C THR A 223 -6.74 12.26 4.29
N PRO A 224 -7.74 11.48 4.74
CA PRO A 224 -7.86 10.08 4.35
C PRO A 224 -8.24 9.96 2.87
N ILE A 225 -7.87 8.83 2.28
CA ILE A 225 -8.38 8.41 0.97
C ILE A 225 -9.77 7.81 1.20
N MET A 226 -10.77 8.35 0.49
CA MET A 226 -12.16 7.92 0.58
C MET A 226 -12.61 7.39 -0.77
N ALA A 227 -13.31 6.25 -0.79
CA ALA A 227 -13.93 5.70 -1.98
C ALA A 227 -15.24 5.00 -1.62
N THR A 228 -16.20 5.00 -2.53
CA THR A 228 -17.40 4.16 -2.44
C THR A 228 -17.30 3.10 -3.53
N LEU A 229 -17.31 1.83 -3.12
CA LEU A 229 -17.33 0.69 -4.03
C LEU A 229 -18.77 0.23 -4.17
N ALA A 230 -19.26 0.14 -5.39
CA ALA A 230 -20.61 -0.34 -5.64
C ALA A 230 -20.68 -1.87 -5.52
N THR A 231 -21.90 -2.40 -5.55
CA THR A 231 -22.17 -3.83 -5.72
C THR A 231 -21.44 -4.40 -6.94
N ASN A 232 -20.91 -5.63 -6.80
CA ASN A 232 -20.13 -6.32 -7.82
C ASN A 232 -18.91 -5.51 -8.32
N GLU A 233 -18.28 -4.73 -7.44
CA GLU A 233 -17.08 -3.96 -7.75
C GLU A 233 -15.87 -4.51 -6.99
N THR A 234 -14.79 -4.75 -7.72
CA THR A 234 -13.47 -4.94 -7.12
C THR A 234 -12.60 -3.74 -7.42
N ARG A 235 -11.97 -3.19 -6.37
CA ARG A 235 -11.05 -2.07 -6.48
C ARG A 235 -9.77 -2.33 -5.71
N VAL A 236 -8.66 -1.97 -6.33
CA VAL A 236 -7.33 -2.13 -5.77
C VAL A 236 -6.68 -0.78 -5.52
N PHE A 237 -6.05 -0.64 -4.37
CA PHE A 237 -5.30 0.54 -3.98
C PHE A 237 -3.86 0.16 -3.64
N GLN A 238 -2.89 0.85 -4.23
CA GLN A 238 -1.52 0.86 -3.73
C GLN A 238 -1.30 2.17 -2.97
N VAL A 239 -0.93 2.07 -1.70
CA VAL A 239 -0.74 3.24 -0.82
C VAL A 239 0.61 3.17 -0.10
N GLU A 240 1.13 4.34 0.25
CA GLU A 240 2.40 4.52 0.96
C GLU A 240 2.13 4.97 2.40
N ASP A 241 2.93 4.49 3.35
CA ASP A 241 2.79 4.77 4.78
C ASP A 241 1.40 4.49 5.33
N PHE A 242 0.82 3.35 4.91
CA PHE A 242 -0.49 2.87 5.33
C PHE A 242 -0.61 2.79 6.85
N GLN A 243 -1.69 3.34 7.40
CA GLN A 243 -1.97 3.33 8.84
C GLN A 243 -3.19 2.48 9.17
N SER A 244 -4.31 2.67 8.48
CA SER A 244 -5.51 1.89 8.75
C SER A 244 -6.47 1.82 7.55
N LEU A 245 -7.20 0.72 7.47
CA LEU A 245 -8.33 0.50 6.57
C LEU A 245 -9.61 0.39 7.39
N THR A 246 -10.58 1.25 7.10
CA THR A 246 -11.93 1.20 7.68
C THR A 246 -12.95 0.98 6.57
N LEU A 247 -13.89 0.07 6.80
CA LEU A 247 -15.06 -0.16 5.96
C LEU A 247 -16.31 0.36 6.67
N THR A 248 -17.10 1.19 6.01
CA THR A 248 -18.34 1.75 6.54
C THR A 248 -19.51 1.25 5.72
N ASN A 249 -20.44 0.60 6.42
CA ASN A 249 -21.71 0.15 5.87
C ASN A 249 -22.79 1.14 6.28
N ASN A 250 -23.27 1.92 5.31
CA ASN A 250 -24.34 2.91 5.48
C ASN A 250 -25.71 2.34 5.07
N THR A 251 -25.88 1.01 5.16
CA THR A 251 -27.12 0.32 4.77
C THR A 251 -27.69 -0.47 5.95
N GLU A 252 -28.98 -0.78 5.85
CA GLU A 252 -29.72 -1.53 6.87
C GLU A 252 -29.42 -3.04 6.86
N PHE A 253 -28.57 -3.52 5.95
CA PHE A 253 -28.26 -4.94 5.76
C PHE A 253 -26.82 -5.27 6.16
N LEU A 254 -26.57 -6.53 6.52
CA LEU A 254 -25.24 -7.05 6.78
C LEU A 254 -24.44 -7.15 5.49
N ASN A 255 -23.23 -6.59 5.46
CA ASN A 255 -22.33 -6.70 4.31
C ASN A 255 -21.21 -7.71 4.57
N PHE A 256 -20.88 -8.51 3.56
CA PHE A 256 -19.75 -9.44 3.55
C PHE A 256 -18.76 -8.97 2.49
N ILE A 257 -17.66 -8.37 2.91
CA ILE A 257 -16.68 -7.73 2.02
C ILE A 257 -15.42 -8.58 1.97
N GLU A 258 -14.92 -8.87 0.78
CA GLU A 258 -13.68 -9.60 0.59
C GLU A 258 -12.50 -8.64 0.57
N VAL A 259 -11.48 -8.91 1.40
CA VAL A 259 -10.30 -8.06 1.53
C VAL A 259 -9.03 -8.90 1.47
N LEU A 260 -8.12 -8.55 0.55
CA LEU A 260 -6.77 -9.09 0.48
C LEU A 260 -5.77 -7.94 0.69
N ILE A 261 -4.78 -8.15 1.56
CA ILE A 261 -3.80 -7.12 1.89
C ILE A 261 -2.40 -7.68 1.70
N LYS A 262 -1.55 -6.96 0.94
CA LYS A 262 -0.10 -7.22 0.88
C LYS A 262 0.64 -5.99 1.33
N LYS A 263 1.37 -6.09 2.42
CA LYS A 263 2.10 -4.98 3.03
C LYS A 263 3.58 -5.26 3.00
N THR A 264 4.32 -4.48 2.21
CA THR A 264 5.79 -4.47 2.22
C THR A 264 6.28 -3.36 3.12
N PHE A 265 7.18 -3.67 4.05
CA PHE A 265 7.64 -2.71 5.06
C PHE A 265 9.14 -2.79 5.27
N CYS A 266 9.70 -1.69 5.76
CA CYS A 266 11.09 -1.58 6.15
C CYS A 266 11.33 -2.13 7.56
N ILE A 267 12.41 -2.87 7.74
CA ILE A 267 12.94 -3.27 9.04
C ILE A 267 14.42 -2.90 9.04
N CYS A 268 14.88 -2.14 10.03
CA CYS A 268 16.29 -1.81 10.19
C CYS A 268 16.81 -2.50 11.44
N CYS A 269 17.79 -3.38 11.24
CA CYS A 269 18.49 -4.05 12.32
C CYS A 269 19.67 -3.16 12.69
N ASN A 270 19.62 -2.60 13.90
CA ASN A 270 20.77 -1.93 14.44
C ASN A 270 21.73 -3.02 14.94
N ASP A 271 23.00 -2.95 14.58
CA ASP A 271 24.08 -3.75 15.17
C ASP A 271 24.36 -3.30 16.62
N ARG A 272 23.32 -3.03 17.41
CA ARG A 272 23.47 -2.90 18.84
C ARG A 272 23.91 -4.25 19.34
N HIS A 273 25.14 -4.33 19.82
CA HIS A 273 25.53 -5.26 20.88
C HIS A 273 24.73 -4.95 22.16
N ASP A 274 23.41 -4.92 22.06
CA ASP A 274 22.55 -5.25 23.19
C ASP A 274 22.61 -6.79 23.23
N SER A 275 23.78 -7.32 23.60
CA SER A 275 23.79 -8.58 24.35
C SER A 275 22.72 -8.40 25.40
N CYS A 276 21.81 -9.37 25.55
CA CYS A 276 20.90 -9.39 26.68
C CYS A 276 21.65 -8.88 27.91
N ASP A 277 21.31 -7.67 28.38
CA ASP A 277 21.89 -7.08 29.58
C ASP A 277 21.38 -7.90 30.78
N GLU A 278 21.86 -9.14 30.89
CA GLU A 278 22.14 -9.74 32.17
C GLU A 278 23.21 -8.87 32.80
N TYR A 279 22.85 -7.88 33.61
CA TYR A 279 23.67 -7.53 34.78
C TYR A 279 22.92 -6.63 35.78
N TYR A 280 22.76 -7.20 36.97
CA TYR A 280 22.52 -6.60 38.30
C TYR A 280 21.10 -6.14 38.69
N ARG A 281 20.39 -7.06 39.37
CA ARG A 281 20.23 -6.92 40.83
C ARG A 281 20.44 -8.27 41.53
N ASP A 282 21.65 -8.41 42.09
CA ASP A 282 21.86 -9.24 43.29
C ASP A 282 20.93 -8.75 44.39
N TYR A 283 19.95 -9.56 44.78
CA TYR A 283 19.46 -9.70 46.15
C TYR A 283 18.87 -11.10 46.29
N GLU A 284 19.69 -12.00 46.86
CA GLU A 284 19.31 -13.14 47.70
C GLU A 284 18.11 -13.98 47.24
N CYS A 285 18.39 -15.00 46.41
CA CYS A 285 17.67 -16.26 46.54
C CYS A 285 18.33 -17.07 47.67
N GLU A 286 17.76 -17.01 48.88
CA GLU A 286 17.94 -18.09 49.84
C GLU A 286 17.15 -19.33 49.39
N CYS A 287 17.76 -20.48 49.63
CA CYS A 287 17.39 -21.83 49.19
C CYS A 287 15.96 -22.28 49.53
#